data_AF-A0A2H3BY02-F1
#
_entry.id   AF-A0A2H3BY02-F1
#
_cell.length_a   1.000
_cell.length_b   1.000
_cell.length_c   1.000
_cell.angle_alpha   90.00
_cell.angle_beta   90.00
_cell.angle_gamma   90.00
#
_symmetry.space_group_name_H-M   'P 1'
#
loop_
_entity.id
_entity.type
_entity.pdbx_description
1 polymer ?
#
loop_
_entity_poly.entity_id
_entity_poly.type
_entity_poly.pdbx_seq_one_letter_code
_entity_poly.pdbx_strand_id
1 'polypeptide(L)'
;MQANPKERDSSQFWAVIIGIDNYPHHHIYGCVSDAELVEKYLIEDLGVPSDHIQRLLGPSGEKTDDSTIPTHANIIRTLYSLIDNPDIANGDNIIVYFAGLGASYDAEEYYRRTVPLDIPMTVPIMPTNALCPIDRETFDDTRTEILDISDREIDAIFTQISQEKGHKITLILDCGHSCMRIKSVPPLGTRRTSRNVPSLSPNSIKPMLEGAHQRLSAYPQYLGRRSVAAYDWQPDPSSHVVLAACLESEFAREEEDDTGIHGVFTNHS
;
A
#
# COMPACT_ATOMS: atom_id res chain seq x y z
N MET A 1 14.65 -8.39 40.64
CA MET A 1 14.09 -7.14 40.06
C MET A 1 13.59 -7.49 38.67
N GLN A 2 12.28 -7.68 38.51
CA GLN A 2 11.67 -7.78 37.19
C GLN A 2 11.75 -6.40 36.55
N ALA A 3 12.31 -6.32 35.35
CA ALA A 3 12.18 -5.11 34.55
C ALA A 3 10.69 -4.91 34.26
N ASN A 4 10.11 -3.80 34.72
CA ASN A 4 8.82 -3.36 34.20
C ASN A 4 8.98 -3.26 32.67
N PRO A 5 8.04 -3.81 31.87
CA PRO A 5 8.00 -3.43 30.47
C PRO A 5 7.90 -1.91 30.44
N LYS A 6 8.82 -1.24 29.74
CA LYS A 6 8.66 0.19 29.46
C LYS A 6 7.27 0.34 28.86
N GLU A 7 6.35 1.01 29.56
CA GLU A 7 5.12 1.50 28.94
C GLU A 7 5.55 2.20 27.66
N ARG A 8 5.12 1.69 26.52
CA ARG A 8 5.41 2.33 25.25
C ARG A 8 4.65 3.65 25.29
N ASP A 9 5.40 4.74 25.18
CA ASP A 9 4.82 6.06 25.10
C ASP A 9 4.02 6.16 23.79
N SER A 10 2.70 6.23 23.91
CA SER A 10 1.80 6.25 22.76
C SER A 10 1.94 7.50 21.91
N SER A 11 2.53 8.58 22.47
CA SER A 11 2.90 9.77 21.71
C SER A 11 4.02 9.53 20.69
N GLN A 12 4.72 8.40 20.76
CA GLN A 12 5.74 8.02 19.79
C GLN A 12 5.20 7.19 18.62
N PHE A 13 3.87 7.16 18.42
CA PHE A 13 3.25 6.47 17.30
C PHE A 13 2.69 7.48 16.31
N TRP A 14 2.88 7.18 15.04
CA TRP A 14 2.36 7.90 13.89
C TRP A 14 1.69 6.93 12.95
N ALA A 15 0.56 7.32 12.36
CA ALA A 15 -0.18 6.44 11.47
C ALA A 15 -0.65 7.12 10.18
N VAL A 16 -0.64 6.35 9.10
CA VAL A 16 -1.34 6.67 7.85
C VAL A 16 -2.34 5.55 7.61
N ILE A 17 -3.63 5.89 7.51
CA ILE A 17 -4.72 4.93 7.36
C ILE A 17 -5.43 5.22 6.04
N ILE A 18 -5.45 4.23 5.15
CA ILE A 18 -6.01 4.33 3.81
C ILE A 18 -7.10 3.28 3.67
N GLY A 19 -8.33 3.72 3.38
CA GLY A 19 -9.49 2.85 3.21
C GLY A 19 -10.27 3.24 1.96
N ILE A 20 -10.33 2.36 0.97
CA ILE A 20 -10.90 2.67 -0.33
C ILE A 20 -12.01 1.67 -0.69
N ASP A 21 -13.24 2.16 -0.64
CA ASP A 21 -14.44 1.53 -1.18
C ASP A 21 -14.79 2.09 -2.56
N ASN A 22 -15.80 1.51 -3.20
CA ASN A 22 -16.54 2.07 -4.34
C ASN A 22 -15.67 2.80 -5.38
N TYR A 23 -14.64 2.11 -5.89
CA TYR A 23 -13.84 2.58 -7.02
C TYR A 23 -14.74 2.76 -8.25
N PRO A 24 -14.43 3.71 -9.16
CA PRO A 24 -15.29 4.03 -10.31
C PRO A 24 -15.72 2.84 -11.18
N HIS A 25 -14.87 1.81 -11.29
CA HIS A 25 -15.11 0.63 -12.12
C HIS A 25 -15.23 -0.68 -11.34
N HIS A 26 -14.95 -0.67 -10.03
CA HIS A 26 -14.87 -1.86 -9.19
C HIS A 26 -15.40 -1.57 -7.79
N HIS A 27 -16.68 -1.85 -7.58
CA HIS A 27 -17.32 -1.57 -6.30
C HIS A 27 -16.95 -2.67 -5.29
N ILE A 28 -16.10 -2.30 -4.34
CA ILE A 28 -15.81 -3.07 -3.13
C ILE A 28 -16.30 -2.27 -1.91
N TYR A 29 -16.55 -2.95 -0.80
CA TYR A 29 -17.17 -2.36 0.38
C TYR A 29 -16.46 -2.82 1.65
N GLY A 30 -16.52 -1.99 2.69
CA GLY A 30 -15.99 -2.34 4.00
C GLY A 30 -14.53 -1.94 4.21
N CYS A 31 -13.78 -1.53 3.19
CA CYS A 31 -12.43 -1.02 3.36
C CYS A 31 -12.40 0.28 4.17
N VAL A 32 -13.43 1.12 4.01
CA VAL A 32 -13.58 2.33 4.86
C VAL A 32 -13.92 1.92 6.29
N SER A 33 -14.83 0.96 6.47
CA SER A 33 -15.18 0.43 7.79
C SER A 33 -13.97 -0.17 8.51
N ASP A 34 -13.17 -0.97 7.80
CA ASP A 34 -11.93 -1.56 8.30
C ASP A 34 -10.91 -0.50 8.72
N ALA A 35 -10.74 0.54 7.90
CA ALA A 35 -9.86 1.66 8.22
C ALA A 35 -10.31 2.42 9.48
N GLU A 36 -11.62 2.63 9.65
CA GLU A 36 -12.19 3.25 10.87
C GLU A 36 -12.00 2.36 12.10
N LEU A 37 -12.11 1.03 11.97
CA LEU A 37 -11.81 0.09 13.06
C LEU A 37 -10.34 0.14 13.48
N VAL A 38 -9.42 0.21 12.52
CA VAL A 38 -7.98 0.35 12.81
C VAL A 38 -7.67 1.69 13.46
N GLU A 39 -8.27 2.79 12.98
CA GLU A 39 -8.15 4.11 13.62
C GLU A 39 -8.61 4.05 15.08
N LYS A 40 -9.79 3.49 15.31
CA LYS A 40 -10.36 3.34 16.65
C LYS A 40 -9.44 2.55 17.56
N TYR A 41 -8.90 1.42 17.09
CA TYR A 41 -7.93 0.63 17.84
C TYR A 41 -6.65 1.43 18.18
N LEU A 42 -6.12 2.18 17.21
CA LEU A 42 -4.93 3.01 17.43
C LEU A 42 -5.19 4.06 18.52
N ILE A 43 -6.35 4.71 18.52
CA ILE A 43 -6.69 5.76 19.48
C ILE A 43 -7.06 5.17 20.84
N GLU A 44 -8.00 4.22 20.89
CA GLU A 44 -8.62 3.75 22.13
C GLU A 44 -7.75 2.73 22.86
N ASP A 45 -7.13 1.79 22.15
CA ASP A 45 -6.37 0.69 22.75
C ASP A 45 -4.87 0.99 22.81
N LEU A 46 -4.32 1.64 21.79
CA LEU A 46 -2.89 2.00 21.74
C LEU A 46 -2.60 3.43 22.21
N GLY A 47 -3.62 4.26 22.42
CA GLY A 47 -3.48 5.63 22.95
C GLY A 47 -2.80 6.61 21.99
N VAL A 48 -2.76 6.32 20.68
CA VAL A 48 -2.13 7.17 19.67
C VAL A 48 -2.88 8.50 19.57
N PRO A 49 -2.21 9.66 19.68
CA PRO A 49 -2.85 10.96 19.51
C PRO A 49 -3.52 11.08 18.13
N SER A 50 -4.74 11.62 18.07
CA SER A 50 -5.48 11.71 16.80
C SER A 50 -4.78 12.61 15.76
N ASP A 51 -4.03 13.61 16.20
CA ASP A 51 -3.21 14.48 15.34
C ASP A 51 -1.96 13.79 14.78
N HIS A 52 -1.61 12.60 15.29
CA HIS A 52 -0.57 11.74 14.73
C HIS A 52 -1.12 10.76 13.67
N ILE A 53 -2.43 10.79 13.39
CA ILE A 53 -3.09 9.89 12.45
C ILE A 53 -3.58 10.67 11.22
N GLN A 54 -3.01 10.36 10.05
CA GLN A 54 -3.48 10.87 8.76
C GLN A 54 -4.40 9.83 8.11
N ARG A 55 -5.56 10.28 7.61
CA ARG A 55 -6.58 9.41 7.03
C ARG A 55 -6.86 9.77 5.59
N LEU A 56 -6.87 8.76 4.72
CA LEU A 56 -7.30 8.88 3.33
C LEU A 56 -8.43 7.88 3.08
N LEU A 57 -9.69 8.34 3.09
CA LEU A 57 -10.88 7.48 3.00
C LEU A 57 -11.73 7.84 1.78
N GLY A 58 -12.22 6.84 1.05
CA GLY A 58 -13.00 7.12 -0.14
C GLY A 58 -13.84 5.95 -0.66
N PRO A 59 -15.08 6.18 -1.14
CA PRO A 59 -15.98 7.24 -0.72
C PRO A 59 -16.92 6.72 0.37
N SER A 60 -16.84 7.29 1.57
CA SER A 60 -18.03 7.40 2.41
C SER A 60 -18.40 8.88 2.52
N GLY A 61 -19.69 9.14 2.29
CA GLY A 61 -20.23 10.44 1.90
C GLY A 61 -20.12 11.50 2.99
N GLU A 62 -19.15 12.40 2.83
CA GLU A 62 -19.30 13.85 2.89
C GLU A 62 -17.98 14.46 2.42
N LYS A 63 -18.01 15.23 1.32
CA LYS A 63 -16.81 15.92 0.80
C LYS A 63 -16.45 17.05 1.76
N THR A 64 -15.55 16.79 2.71
CA THR A 64 -15.07 17.83 3.63
C THR A 64 -13.70 18.38 3.21
N ASP A 65 -12.87 17.60 2.50
CA ASP A 65 -11.55 18.03 2.00
C ASP A 65 -11.07 17.13 0.83
N ASP A 66 -10.62 17.73 -0.28
CA ASP A 66 -10.04 16.98 -1.41
C ASP A 66 -8.69 16.34 -1.04
N SER A 67 -8.02 16.82 0.01
CA SER A 67 -6.72 16.33 0.48
C SER A 67 -6.80 14.95 1.15
N THR A 68 -7.98 14.56 1.64
CA THR A 68 -8.24 13.29 2.33
C THR A 68 -8.80 12.20 1.39
N ILE A 69 -9.01 12.51 0.12
CA ILE A 69 -9.42 11.51 -0.87
C ILE A 69 -8.21 10.63 -1.21
N PRO A 70 -8.32 9.29 -1.24
CA PRO A 70 -7.21 8.39 -1.52
C PRO A 70 -6.85 8.30 -3.01
N THR A 71 -6.59 9.45 -3.63
CA THR A 71 -6.02 9.57 -4.98
C THR A 71 -4.56 9.13 -4.99
N HIS A 72 -4.04 8.77 -6.17
CA HIS A 72 -2.62 8.47 -6.34
C HIS A 72 -1.74 9.59 -5.75
N ALA A 73 -2.06 10.83 -6.09
CA ALA A 73 -1.31 12.00 -5.64
C ALA A 73 -1.35 12.18 -4.11
N ASN A 74 -2.52 12.01 -3.48
CA ASN A 74 -2.65 12.19 -2.04
C ASN A 74 -1.99 11.05 -1.26
N ILE A 75 -2.10 9.80 -1.72
CA ILE A 75 -1.42 8.66 -1.10
C ILE A 75 0.10 8.87 -1.14
N ILE A 76 0.64 9.16 -2.33
CA ILE A 76 2.07 9.44 -2.50
C ILE A 76 2.50 10.60 -1.61
N ARG A 77 1.83 11.76 -1.70
CA ARG A 77 2.16 12.93 -0.86
C ARG A 77 2.19 12.59 0.64
N THR A 78 1.23 11.81 1.10
CA THR A 78 1.10 11.42 2.52
C THR A 78 2.21 10.48 2.95
N LEU A 79 2.60 9.51 2.12
CA LEU A 79 3.72 8.62 2.44
C LEU A 79 5.06 9.37 2.44
N TYR A 80 5.28 10.28 1.48
CA TYR A 80 6.49 11.11 1.46
C TYR A 80 6.54 12.11 2.63
N SER A 81 5.40 12.61 3.10
CA SER A 81 5.38 13.55 4.23
C SER A 81 5.96 12.93 5.51
N LEU A 82 5.91 11.61 5.68
CA LEU A 82 6.53 10.89 6.79
C LEU A 82 8.07 11.05 6.82
N ILE A 83 8.71 11.22 5.67
CA ILE A 83 10.17 11.38 5.56
C ILE A 83 10.59 12.73 6.15
N ASP A 84 9.87 13.80 5.80
CA ASP A 84 10.28 15.18 6.09
C ASP A 84 9.52 15.80 7.29
N ASN A 85 8.58 15.07 7.90
CA ASN A 85 7.81 15.56 9.05
C ASN A 85 8.75 15.79 10.27
N PRO A 86 8.93 17.03 10.75
CA PRO A 86 9.85 17.34 11.85
C PRO A 86 9.37 16.81 13.21
N ASP A 87 8.07 16.52 13.35
CA ASP A 87 7.47 16.04 14.59
C ASP A 87 7.68 14.53 14.79
N ILE A 88 7.97 13.79 13.71
CA ILE A 88 8.37 12.38 13.78
C ILE A 88 9.85 12.29 14.16
N ALA A 89 10.12 11.86 15.39
CA ALA A 89 11.47 11.68 15.88
C ALA A 89 12.08 10.37 15.39
N ASN A 90 13.42 10.32 15.35
CA ASN A 90 14.11 9.07 15.05
C ASN A 90 13.83 8.03 16.15
N GLY A 91 13.32 6.87 15.73
CA GLY A 91 12.93 5.77 16.60
C GLY A 91 11.46 5.76 17.01
N ASP A 92 10.65 6.71 16.54
CA ASP A 92 9.19 6.63 16.65
C ASP A 92 8.64 5.46 15.81
N ASN A 93 7.45 4.99 16.17
CA ASN A 93 6.78 3.89 15.48
C ASN A 93 5.87 4.47 14.39
N ILE A 94 6.01 3.97 13.17
CA ILE A 94 5.20 4.39 12.02
C ILE A 94 4.36 3.20 11.57
N ILE A 95 3.05 3.39 11.52
CA ILE A 95 2.08 2.38 11.07
C ILE A 95 1.43 2.89 9.79
N VAL A 96 1.47 2.10 8.73
CA VAL A 96 0.73 2.38 7.50
C VAL A 96 -0.26 1.25 7.30
N TYR A 97 -1.56 1.59 7.27
CA TYR A 97 -2.65 0.66 7.02
C TYR A 97 -3.27 0.95 5.65
N PHE A 98 -3.47 -0.08 4.86
CA PHE A 98 -4.19 0.00 3.59
C PHE A 98 -5.26 -1.09 3.51
N ALA A 99 -6.51 -0.68 3.29
CA ALA A 99 -7.60 -1.54 2.85
C ALA A 99 -8.13 -1.02 1.51
N GLY A 100 -8.21 -1.90 0.52
CA GLY A 100 -8.63 -1.53 -0.83
C GLY A 100 -8.32 -2.60 -1.86
N LEU A 101 -8.35 -2.21 -3.13
CA LEU A 101 -7.97 -3.07 -4.24
C LEU A 101 -6.44 -3.22 -4.35
N GLY A 102 -6.01 -4.43 -4.71
CA GLY A 102 -4.66 -4.73 -5.18
C GLY A 102 -4.66 -5.25 -6.61
N ALA A 103 -3.54 -5.04 -7.31
CA ALA A 103 -3.29 -5.54 -8.65
C ALA A 103 -1.89 -6.18 -8.76
N SER A 104 -1.72 -7.15 -9.65
CA SER A 104 -0.43 -7.78 -9.96
C SER A 104 -0.07 -7.63 -11.42
N TYR A 105 1.15 -7.19 -11.69
CA TYR A 105 1.69 -6.92 -13.01
C TYR A 105 2.72 -7.98 -13.41
N ASP A 106 2.65 -8.45 -14.66
CA ASP A 106 3.61 -9.42 -15.22
C ASP A 106 4.96 -8.75 -15.55
N ALA A 107 5.75 -8.51 -14.50
CA ALA A 107 7.07 -7.93 -14.61
C ALA A 107 8.04 -8.86 -15.35
N GLU A 108 7.87 -10.18 -15.24
CA GLU A 108 8.72 -11.15 -15.94
C GLU A 108 8.59 -10.99 -17.46
N GLU A 109 7.36 -10.96 -17.99
CA GLU A 109 7.13 -10.74 -19.42
C GLU A 109 7.68 -9.37 -19.85
N TYR A 110 7.41 -8.32 -19.07
CA TYR A 110 7.90 -6.97 -19.36
C TYR A 110 9.43 -6.92 -19.50
N TYR A 111 10.17 -7.46 -18.52
CA TYR A 111 11.63 -7.41 -18.53
C TYR A 111 12.22 -8.35 -19.57
N ARG A 112 11.64 -9.53 -19.83
CA ARG A 112 12.08 -10.42 -20.92
C ARG A 112 11.98 -9.74 -22.29
N ARG A 113 11.06 -8.79 -22.47
CA ARG A 113 10.86 -8.05 -23.72
C ARG A 113 11.71 -6.79 -23.83
N THR A 114 12.21 -6.26 -22.73
CA THR A 114 12.89 -4.95 -22.68
C THR A 114 14.38 -5.03 -22.34
N VAL A 115 14.81 -6.06 -21.60
CA VAL A 115 16.21 -6.32 -21.27
C VAL A 115 16.89 -7.01 -22.47
N PRO A 116 18.07 -6.52 -22.92
CA PRO A 116 18.85 -7.18 -23.98
C PRO A 116 19.13 -8.67 -23.68
N LEU A 117 19.02 -9.52 -24.71
CA LEU A 117 19.15 -10.98 -24.59
C LEU A 117 20.54 -11.47 -24.11
N ASP A 118 21.56 -10.62 -24.24
CA ASP A 118 22.93 -10.88 -23.80
C ASP A 118 23.14 -10.62 -22.30
N ILE A 119 22.16 -10.03 -21.61
CA ILE A 119 22.16 -9.89 -20.16
C ILE A 119 21.50 -11.14 -19.56
N PRO A 120 22.26 -12.01 -18.86
CA PRO A 120 21.68 -13.19 -18.25
C PRO A 120 20.77 -12.76 -17.10
N MET A 121 19.47 -13.02 -17.21
CA MET A 121 18.53 -12.88 -16.10
C MET A 121 18.78 -14.01 -15.09
N THR A 122 19.79 -13.85 -14.24
CA THR A 122 20.20 -14.86 -13.25
C THR A 122 19.32 -14.89 -12.01
N VAL A 123 18.46 -13.88 -11.83
CA VAL A 123 17.54 -13.75 -10.70
C VAL A 123 16.11 -13.92 -11.24
N PRO A 124 15.27 -14.77 -10.63
CA PRO A 124 13.86 -14.85 -10.98
C PRO A 124 13.21 -13.47 -10.83
N ILE A 125 12.52 -13.02 -11.87
CA ILE A 125 11.73 -11.79 -11.82
C ILE A 125 10.35 -12.17 -11.31
N MET A 126 10.02 -11.70 -10.12
CA MET A 126 8.69 -11.87 -9.53
C MET A 126 7.71 -10.85 -10.10
N PRO A 127 6.40 -11.15 -10.12
CA PRO A 127 5.38 -10.15 -10.40
C PRO A 127 5.55 -8.91 -9.52
N THR A 128 5.17 -7.76 -10.05
CA THR A 128 5.12 -6.51 -9.29
C THR A 128 3.70 -6.31 -8.80
N ASN A 129 3.50 -6.29 -7.49
CA ASN A 129 2.20 -5.96 -6.91
C ASN A 129 2.03 -4.45 -6.85
N ALA A 130 0.79 -3.99 -6.78
CA ALA A 130 0.49 -2.57 -6.66
C ALA A 130 -0.77 -2.32 -5.83
N LEU A 131 -0.76 -1.23 -5.07
CA LEU A 131 -1.94 -0.69 -4.40
C LEU A 131 -2.71 0.20 -5.39
N CYS A 132 -4.02 0.04 -5.39
CA CYS A 132 -4.89 0.72 -6.33
C CYS A 132 -5.45 2.00 -5.71
N PRO A 133 -5.12 3.20 -6.24
CA PRO A 133 -5.72 4.45 -5.79
C PRO A 133 -7.16 4.60 -6.32
N ILE A 134 -7.98 5.42 -5.69
CA ILE A 134 -9.41 5.58 -6.07
C ILE A 134 -9.61 6.12 -7.49
N ASP A 135 -8.63 6.87 -7.99
CA ASP A 135 -8.60 7.49 -9.31
C ASP A 135 -7.84 6.65 -10.35
N ARG A 136 -7.55 5.37 -10.07
CA ARG A 136 -7.06 4.43 -11.09
C ARG A 136 -7.99 4.38 -12.30
N GLU A 137 -7.44 4.07 -13.46
CA GLU A 137 -8.18 3.99 -14.74
C GLU A 137 -8.84 5.32 -15.16
N THR A 138 -8.40 6.42 -14.56
CA THR A 138 -8.75 7.79 -14.98
C THR A 138 -7.52 8.51 -15.54
N PHE A 139 -7.69 9.79 -15.89
CA PHE A 139 -6.65 10.62 -16.46
C PHE A 139 -6.48 11.88 -15.62
N ASP A 140 -5.23 12.31 -15.45
CA ASP A 140 -4.92 13.61 -14.86
C ASP A 140 -5.26 14.77 -15.82
N ASP A 141 -5.05 16.00 -15.37
CA ASP A 141 -5.30 17.23 -16.15
C ASP A 141 -4.46 17.29 -17.44
N THR A 142 -3.36 16.56 -17.52
CA THR A 142 -2.49 16.47 -18.70
C THR A 142 -2.90 15.37 -19.67
N ARG A 143 -3.99 14.65 -19.37
CA ARG A 143 -4.46 13.45 -20.08
C ARG A 143 -3.49 12.27 -19.98
N THR A 144 -2.71 12.21 -18.92
CA THR A 144 -1.87 11.06 -18.58
C THR A 144 -2.69 10.11 -17.72
N GLU A 145 -2.64 8.81 -18.05
CA GLU A 145 -3.31 7.76 -17.28
C GLU A 145 -2.77 7.75 -15.83
N ILE A 146 -3.67 7.70 -14.86
CA ILE A 146 -3.30 7.53 -13.45
C ILE A 146 -3.01 6.06 -13.19
N LEU A 147 -1.79 5.80 -12.72
CA LEU A 147 -1.25 4.45 -12.51
C LEU A 147 -1.46 3.98 -11.07
N ASP A 148 -1.37 2.67 -10.86
CA ASP A 148 -1.30 2.09 -9.52
C ASP A 148 0.05 2.40 -8.84
N ILE A 149 0.13 2.20 -7.52
CA ILE A 149 1.36 2.43 -6.73
C ILE A 149 2.06 1.09 -6.49
N SER A 150 3.19 0.87 -7.16
CA SER A 150 3.93 -0.41 -7.07
C SER A 150 4.51 -0.68 -5.68
N ASP A 151 4.62 -1.96 -5.32
CA ASP A 151 5.35 -2.44 -4.15
C ASP A 151 6.80 -1.93 -4.10
N ARG A 152 7.45 -1.82 -5.26
CA ARG A 152 8.81 -1.25 -5.39
C ARG A 152 8.88 0.21 -4.99
N GLU A 153 7.85 0.99 -5.32
CA GLU A 153 7.75 2.40 -4.90
C GLU A 153 7.54 2.49 -3.38
N ILE A 154 6.65 1.67 -2.83
CA ILE A 154 6.37 1.63 -1.39
C ILE A 154 7.64 1.23 -0.62
N ASP A 155 8.32 0.16 -1.02
CA ASP A 155 9.57 -0.30 -0.39
C ASP A 155 10.66 0.77 -0.45
N ALA A 156 10.79 1.47 -1.59
CA ALA A 156 11.77 2.53 -1.72
C ALA A 156 11.43 3.77 -0.86
N ILE A 157 10.15 4.15 -0.75
CA ILE A 157 9.70 5.20 0.17
C ILE A 157 10.00 4.78 1.62
N PHE A 158 9.67 3.55 2.00
CA PHE A 158 9.84 3.05 3.37
C PHE A 158 11.31 2.90 3.73
N THR A 159 12.15 2.56 2.75
CA THR A 159 13.60 2.64 2.86
C THR A 159 14.04 4.06 3.20
N GLN A 160 13.55 5.09 2.50
CA GLN A 160 13.88 6.48 2.83
C GLN A 160 13.37 6.88 4.23
N ILE A 161 12.13 6.52 4.58
CA ILE A 161 11.60 6.75 5.93
C ILE A 161 12.50 6.08 6.97
N SER A 162 12.97 4.84 6.73
CA SER A 162 13.82 4.12 7.69
C SER A 162 15.17 4.79 7.90
N GLN A 163 15.70 5.44 6.86
CA GLN A 163 16.97 6.17 6.93
C GLN A 163 16.85 7.46 7.75
N GLU A 164 15.72 8.17 7.64
CA GLU A 164 15.50 9.44 8.36
C GLU A 164 14.90 9.22 9.76
N LYS A 165 13.94 8.30 9.89
CA LYS A 165 13.11 8.09 11.09
C LYS A 165 13.43 6.80 11.84
N GLY A 166 14.25 5.90 11.30
CA GLY A 166 14.58 4.61 11.91
C GLY A 166 13.62 3.49 11.49
N HIS A 167 13.92 2.27 11.94
CA HIS A 167 13.40 1.03 11.35
C HIS A 167 12.07 0.52 11.95
N LYS A 168 11.34 1.33 12.73
CA LYS A 168 10.09 0.88 13.38
C LYS A 168 8.87 1.18 12.52
N ILE A 169 8.89 0.65 11.30
CA ILE A 169 7.85 0.87 10.30
C ILE A 169 7.07 -0.42 10.11
N THR A 170 5.74 -0.36 10.22
CA THR A 170 4.83 -1.49 10.00
C THR A 170 3.85 -1.15 8.89
N LEU A 171 3.86 -1.95 7.83
CA LEU A 171 2.86 -1.92 6.76
C LEU A 171 1.82 -3.02 7.01
N ILE A 172 0.55 -2.66 7.06
CA ILE A 172 -0.57 -3.59 7.19
C ILE A 172 -1.39 -3.51 5.91
N LEU A 173 -1.50 -4.62 5.20
CA LEU A 173 -2.18 -4.73 3.92
C LEU A 173 -3.42 -5.62 4.03
N ASP A 174 -4.58 -4.99 4.07
CA ASP A 174 -5.89 -5.65 3.94
C ASP A 174 -6.44 -5.50 2.51
N CYS A 175 -5.63 -5.97 1.56
CA CYS A 175 -5.94 -5.99 0.15
C CYS A 175 -5.65 -7.37 -0.45
N GLY A 176 -6.29 -7.66 -1.58
CA GLY A 176 -6.03 -8.89 -2.31
C GLY A 176 -4.62 -8.84 -2.87
N HIS A 177 -3.81 -9.85 -2.56
CA HIS A 177 -2.56 -10.11 -3.28
C HIS A 177 -2.86 -11.16 -4.35
N SER A 178 -2.33 -10.97 -5.55
CA SER A 178 -2.46 -11.95 -6.62
C SER A 178 -1.10 -12.34 -7.12
N CYS A 179 -0.37 -13.19 -6.40
CA CYS A 179 0.62 -13.99 -7.12
C CYS A 179 -0.15 -14.91 -8.07
N MET A 180 0.24 -14.86 -9.33
CA MET A 180 -0.56 -15.24 -10.49
C MET A 180 -0.93 -16.74 -10.52
N ARG A 181 -2.07 -17.05 -11.18
CA ARG A 181 -2.49 -18.34 -11.79
C ARG A 181 -3.57 -19.21 -11.09
N ILE A 182 -4.71 -18.69 -10.67
CA ILE A 182 -5.93 -19.53 -10.66
C ILE A 182 -7.15 -18.72 -11.14
N LYS A 183 -7.69 -19.09 -12.32
CA LYS A 183 -9.08 -18.80 -12.69
C LYS A 183 -10.00 -19.68 -11.82
N SER A 184 -10.09 -19.42 -10.53
CA SER A 184 -11.08 -20.10 -9.69
C SER A 184 -12.37 -19.30 -9.80
N VAL A 185 -13.31 -19.83 -10.59
CA VAL A 185 -14.70 -19.38 -10.58
C VAL A 185 -15.21 -19.50 -9.14
N PRO A 186 -15.72 -18.43 -8.50
CA PRO A 186 -16.33 -18.55 -7.18
C PRO A 186 -17.46 -19.60 -7.23
N PRO A 187 -17.61 -20.45 -6.21
CA PRO A 187 -18.74 -21.36 -6.15
C PRO A 187 -20.05 -20.56 -6.23
N LEU A 188 -20.98 -21.01 -7.09
CA LEU A 188 -22.28 -20.36 -7.26
C LEU A 188 -22.94 -20.16 -5.90
N GLY A 189 -23.24 -18.91 -5.55
CA GLY A 189 -24.00 -18.55 -4.35
C GLY A 189 -23.25 -17.80 -3.25
N THR A 190 -21.93 -17.60 -3.36
CA THR A 190 -21.21 -16.67 -2.45
C THR A 190 -21.05 -15.31 -3.10
N ARG A 191 -21.74 -14.29 -2.57
CA ARG A 191 -21.59 -12.88 -2.98
C ARG A 191 -20.33 -12.29 -2.32
N ARG A 192 -19.18 -12.94 -2.51
CA ARG A 192 -17.90 -12.55 -1.89
C ARG A 192 -17.04 -11.87 -2.94
N THR A 193 -16.94 -10.56 -2.87
CA THR A 193 -16.08 -9.70 -3.70
C THR A 193 -14.63 -9.91 -3.28
N SER A 194 -13.78 -10.29 -4.24
CA SER A 194 -12.33 -10.39 -4.03
C SER A 194 -11.73 -9.00 -4.16
N ARG A 195 -10.85 -8.60 -3.22
CA ARG A 195 -10.13 -7.31 -3.28
C ARG A 195 -8.96 -7.30 -4.29
N ASN A 196 -9.05 -8.10 -5.36
CA ASN A 196 -8.08 -8.20 -6.44
C ASN A 196 -8.72 -7.75 -7.75
N VAL A 197 -8.00 -6.94 -8.53
CA VAL A 197 -8.43 -6.51 -9.87
C VAL A 197 -7.33 -6.77 -10.91
N PRO A 198 -7.69 -6.84 -12.21
CA PRO A 198 -6.70 -6.88 -13.27
C PRO A 198 -5.72 -5.70 -13.17
N SER A 199 -4.47 -5.96 -13.56
CA SER A 199 -3.51 -4.88 -13.80
C SER A 199 -4.05 -3.92 -14.85
N LEU A 200 -3.55 -2.69 -14.82
CA LEU A 200 -3.65 -1.79 -15.97
C LEU A 200 -2.94 -2.41 -17.20
N SER A 201 -2.92 -1.67 -18.30
CA SER A 201 -2.21 -2.07 -19.53
C SER A 201 -0.80 -2.58 -19.22
N PRO A 202 -0.29 -3.63 -19.89
CA PRO A 202 1.10 -4.07 -19.72
C PRO A 202 2.12 -2.96 -20.01
N ASN A 203 1.73 -1.94 -20.79
CA ASN A 203 2.55 -0.77 -21.06
C ASN A 203 2.67 0.18 -19.86
N SER A 204 1.86 -0.01 -18.81
CA SER A 204 1.84 0.81 -17.59
C SER A 204 3.00 0.50 -16.63
N ILE A 205 3.64 -0.68 -16.74
CA ILE A 205 4.78 -1.06 -15.87
C ILE A 205 5.92 -0.05 -15.97
N LYS A 206 6.33 0.30 -17.20
CA LYS A 206 7.42 1.24 -17.43
C LYS A 206 7.14 2.64 -16.83
N PRO A 207 6.07 3.36 -17.20
CA PRO A 207 5.82 4.68 -16.65
C PRO A 207 5.53 4.66 -15.14
N MET A 208 4.96 3.57 -14.59
CA MET A 208 4.76 3.41 -13.15
C MET A 208 6.11 3.42 -12.42
N LEU A 209 7.05 2.57 -12.84
CA LEU A 209 8.35 2.45 -12.19
C LEU A 209 9.27 3.65 -12.47
N GLU A 210 9.24 4.22 -13.68
CA GLU A 210 10.01 5.43 -14.00
C GLU A 210 9.46 6.66 -13.26
N GLY A 211 8.14 6.78 -13.11
CA GLY A 211 7.52 7.83 -12.31
C GLY A 211 7.93 7.75 -10.84
N ALA A 212 7.95 6.54 -10.28
CA ALA A 212 8.45 6.29 -8.93
C ALA A 212 9.94 6.66 -8.81
N HIS A 213 10.78 6.24 -9.76
CA HIS A 213 12.20 6.59 -9.80
C HIS A 213 12.40 8.12 -9.84
N GLN A 214 11.64 8.82 -10.67
CA GLN A 214 11.72 10.26 -10.80
C GLN A 214 11.36 10.98 -9.49
N ARG A 215 10.29 10.56 -8.80
CA ARG A 215 9.92 11.12 -7.49
C ARG A 215 11.02 10.87 -6.44
N LEU A 216 11.54 9.64 -6.38
CA LEU A 216 12.59 9.25 -5.44
C LEU A 216 13.95 9.88 -5.74
N SER A 217 14.19 10.35 -6.97
CA SER A 217 15.44 11.01 -7.36
C SER A 217 15.74 12.30 -6.59
N ALA A 218 14.74 12.87 -5.92
CA ALA A 218 14.90 13.99 -4.99
C ALA A 218 15.71 13.61 -3.73
N TYR A 219 15.82 12.32 -3.40
CA TYR A 219 16.50 11.83 -2.19
C TYR A 219 17.89 11.28 -2.53
N PRO A 220 18.99 11.93 -2.08
CA PRO A 220 20.35 11.52 -2.44
C PRO A 220 20.69 10.08 -2.02
N GLN A 221 20.13 9.60 -0.91
CA GLN A 221 20.38 8.25 -0.40
C GLN A 221 19.77 7.17 -1.31
N TYR A 222 18.62 7.47 -1.94
CA TYR A 222 18.02 6.61 -2.95
C TYR A 222 18.91 6.49 -4.21
N LEU A 223 19.51 7.59 -4.66
CA LEU A 223 20.39 7.59 -5.85
C LEU A 223 21.65 6.73 -5.68
N GLY A 224 22.06 6.45 -4.43
CA GLY A 224 23.12 5.48 -4.12
C GLY A 224 22.70 4.02 -4.28
N ARG A 225 21.40 3.75 -4.48
CA ARG A 225 20.80 2.42 -4.66
C ARG A 225 20.42 2.18 -6.12
N ARG A 226 19.95 0.97 -6.44
CA ARG A 226 19.40 0.67 -7.77
C ARG A 226 18.04 1.31 -7.95
N SER A 227 17.78 1.82 -9.15
CA SER A 227 16.46 2.33 -9.54
C SER A 227 15.39 1.25 -9.36
N VAL A 228 14.20 1.65 -8.93
CA VAL A 228 13.03 0.76 -8.83
C VAL A 228 12.60 0.21 -10.19
N ALA A 229 12.96 0.90 -11.28
CA ALA A 229 12.75 0.45 -12.66
C ALA A 229 13.76 -0.61 -13.13
N ALA A 230 14.86 -0.84 -12.39
CA ALA A 230 15.85 -1.83 -12.76
C ALA A 230 15.29 -3.26 -12.68
N TYR A 231 15.63 -4.12 -13.64
CA TYR A 231 15.19 -5.51 -13.66
C TYR A 231 15.74 -6.31 -12.47
N ASP A 232 16.94 -5.95 -12.00
CA ASP A 232 17.64 -6.55 -10.87
C ASP A 232 17.49 -5.73 -9.57
N TRP A 233 16.46 -4.87 -9.49
CA TRP A 233 16.08 -4.22 -8.25
C TRP A 233 15.77 -5.27 -7.18
N GLN A 234 16.12 -4.97 -5.93
CA GLN A 234 15.85 -5.81 -4.77
C GLN A 234 15.28 -4.94 -3.65
N PRO A 235 14.28 -5.43 -2.90
CA PRO A 235 13.73 -4.71 -1.76
C PRO A 235 14.76 -4.58 -0.63
N ASP A 236 14.57 -3.60 0.26
CA ASP A 236 15.33 -3.50 1.51
C ASP A 236 14.59 -4.24 2.65
N PRO A 237 14.98 -5.49 2.98
CA PRO A 237 14.28 -6.29 3.98
C PRO A 237 14.44 -5.75 5.40
N SER A 238 15.29 -4.74 5.61
CA SER A 238 15.52 -4.13 6.93
C SER A 238 14.73 -2.84 7.15
N SER A 239 14.00 -2.36 6.14
CA SER A 239 13.31 -1.08 6.20
C SER A 239 12.02 -1.13 7.02
N HIS A 240 11.23 -2.20 6.89
CA HIS A 240 9.91 -2.32 7.51
C HIS A 240 9.45 -3.77 7.69
N VAL A 241 8.37 -3.95 8.46
CA VAL A 241 7.64 -5.22 8.61
C VAL A 241 6.33 -5.13 7.84
N VAL A 242 5.96 -6.19 7.11
CA VAL A 242 4.68 -6.30 6.40
C VAL A 242 3.79 -7.34 7.07
N LEU A 243 2.56 -6.96 7.37
CA LEU A 243 1.46 -7.86 7.77
C LEU A 243 0.42 -7.83 6.66
N ALA A 244 0.29 -8.93 5.92
CA ALA A 244 -0.67 -9.03 4.82
C ALA A 244 -1.83 -9.95 5.21
N ALA A 245 -3.06 -9.54 4.90
CA ALA A 245 -4.28 -10.31 5.08
C ALA A 245 -4.31 -11.62 4.30
N CYS A 246 -3.44 -11.77 3.29
CA CYS A 246 -3.35 -12.95 2.45
C CYS A 246 -1.91 -13.36 2.18
N LEU A 247 -1.70 -14.68 2.17
CA LEU A 247 -0.49 -15.28 1.62
C LEU A 247 -0.43 -15.09 0.11
N GLU A 248 0.75 -15.32 -0.48
CA GLU A 248 1.07 -15.17 -1.90
C GLU A 248 0.05 -15.89 -2.85
N SER A 249 -0.71 -16.87 -2.35
CA SER A 249 -1.74 -17.62 -3.09
C SER A 249 -3.19 -17.43 -2.60
N GLU A 250 -3.47 -16.48 -1.70
CA GLU A 250 -4.79 -16.32 -1.05
C GLU A 250 -5.46 -14.98 -1.40
N PHE A 251 -6.80 -14.95 -1.31
CA PHE A 251 -7.60 -13.78 -1.67
C PHE A 251 -8.10 -13.07 -0.42
N ALA A 252 -7.88 -11.75 -0.35
CA ALA A 252 -8.50 -10.95 0.71
C ALA A 252 -9.97 -10.78 0.36
N ARG A 253 -10.82 -11.00 1.35
CA ARG A 253 -12.27 -11.18 1.17
C ARG A 253 -13.01 -10.27 2.11
N GLU A 254 -14.19 -9.87 1.64
CA GLU A 254 -15.22 -9.24 2.46
C GLU A 254 -16.14 -10.31 3.05
N GLU A 255 -16.60 -10.05 4.27
CA GLU A 255 -17.66 -10.79 4.95
C GLU A 255 -18.75 -9.82 5.40
N GLU A 256 -20.01 -10.25 5.30
CA GLU A 256 -21.17 -9.50 5.77
C GLU A 256 -21.66 -10.14 7.07
N ASP A 257 -21.78 -9.34 8.12
CA ASP A 257 -22.36 -9.72 9.41
C ASP A 257 -23.41 -8.70 9.90
N ASP A 258 -23.92 -8.88 11.13
CA ASP A 258 -24.95 -8.03 11.71
C ASP A 258 -24.53 -6.54 11.86
N THR A 259 -23.24 -6.25 11.72
CA THR A 259 -22.64 -4.90 11.89
C THR A 259 -22.24 -4.23 10.58
N GLY A 260 -22.21 -4.97 9.46
CA GLY A 260 -21.88 -4.43 8.14
C GLY A 260 -21.06 -5.37 7.28
N ILE A 261 -20.43 -4.81 6.25
CA ILE A 261 -19.44 -5.51 5.41
C ILE A 261 -18.05 -5.10 5.89
N HIS A 262 -17.19 -6.09 6.18
CA HIS A 262 -15.83 -5.89 6.70
C HIS A 262 -14.84 -6.83 6.01
N GLY A 263 -13.55 -6.51 6.10
CA GLY A 263 -12.47 -7.42 5.74
C GLY A 263 -12.38 -8.60 6.71
N VAL A 264 -12.07 -9.80 6.20
CA VAL A 264 -11.85 -10.97 7.07
C VAL A 264 -10.65 -10.77 8.01
N PHE A 265 -9.68 -9.94 7.61
CA PHE A 265 -8.48 -9.65 8.42
C PHE A 265 -8.77 -8.82 9.67
N THR A 266 -9.73 -7.91 9.58
CA THR A 266 -10.18 -7.03 10.68
C THR A 266 -11.29 -7.68 11.51
N ASN A 267 -11.97 -8.72 11.00
CA ASN A 267 -13.05 -9.42 11.70
C ASN A 267 -12.56 -10.54 12.64
N HIS A 268 -11.85 -10.17 13.70
CA HIS A 268 -11.52 -11.08 14.80
C HIS A 268 -12.05 -10.51 16.12
N SER A 269 -13.19 -11.05 16.57
CA SER A 269 -13.77 -10.81 17.90
C SER A 269 -13.24 -11.78 18.95
#